data_AF-A0A951JWS4-F1
#
_entry.id   AF-A0A951JWS4-F1
#
_cell.length_a   1.000
_cell.length_b   1.000
_cell.length_c   1.000
_cell.angle_alpha   90.00
_cell.angle_beta   90.00
_cell.angle_gamma   90.00
#
_symmetry.space_group_name_H-M   'P 1'
#
loop_
_entity.id
_entity.type
_entity.pdbx_description
1 polymer ?
#
loop_
_entity_poly.entity_id
_entity_poly.type
_entity_poly.pdbx_seq_one_letter_code
_entity_poly.pdbx_strand_id
1 'polypeptide(L)'
;MFDRGGAGARILFSVDPDRRPPAYAWDWFARQRLLWREARRRLATGGHASAALFREAETRGDVVALLRVEYARDEVVRTTVRRVIAELTFLGRTDVAFESLRVRTPPRGMRWWWTTLTGEELDAAVPRPTQPVATQLSLDEVHQGFGG
;
A
#
# COMPACT_ATOMS: atom_id res chain seq x y z
N MET A 1 14.81 42.20 14.35
CA MET A 1 13.84 41.78 13.32
C MET A 1 14.34 40.44 12.75
N PHE A 2 14.07 39.37 13.51
CA PHE A 2 14.33 37.97 13.14
C PHE A 2 13.08 37.48 12.38
N ASP A 3 13.06 36.55 11.43
CA ASP A 3 14.01 35.61 10.82
C ASP A 3 13.14 34.71 9.91
N ARG A 4 13.74 34.15 8.84
CA ARG A 4 13.32 32.96 8.06
C ARG A 4 11.89 32.91 7.49
N GLY A 5 11.69 32.81 6.16
CA GLY A 5 12.34 31.81 5.31
C GLY A 5 11.72 30.44 5.59
N GLY A 6 10.62 30.12 4.90
CA GLY A 6 9.91 28.86 5.08
C GLY A 6 8.90 28.64 3.97
N ALA A 7 9.34 28.76 2.72
CA ALA A 7 8.63 28.13 1.62
C ALA A 7 8.40 26.67 2.02
N GLY A 8 7.13 26.28 2.14
CA GLY A 8 6.75 24.90 2.37
C GLY A 8 7.30 24.08 1.23
N ALA A 9 8.50 23.51 1.43
CA ALA A 9 9.08 22.53 0.55
C ALA A 9 8.18 21.30 0.64
N ARG A 10 7.14 21.28 -0.20
CA ARG A 10 6.60 20.01 -0.70
C ARG A 10 7.80 19.34 -1.37
N ILE A 11 8.45 18.45 -0.62
CA ILE A 11 9.40 17.51 -1.18
C ILE A 11 8.60 16.77 -2.25
N LEU A 12 8.85 17.13 -3.50
CA LEU A 12 8.32 16.42 -4.65
C LEU A 12 9.10 15.11 -4.67
N PHE A 13 8.53 14.09 -4.02
CA PHE A 13 9.06 12.74 -4.03
C PHE A 13 9.11 12.27 -5.48
N SER A 14 10.32 12.18 -6.03
CA SER A 14 10.55 11.79 -7.42
C SER A 14 10.47 10.27 -7.55
N VAL A 15 9.27 9.74 -7.38
CA VAL A 15 8.95 8.37 -7.75
C VAL A 15 8.45 8.40 -9.19
N ASP A 16 9.06 7.61 -10.06
CA ASP A 16 8.58 7.40 -11.42
C ASP A 16 7.09 7.01 -11.38
N PRO A 17 6.17 7.92 -11.78
CA PRO A 17 4.77 7.62 -11.71
C PRO A 17 4.39 6.54 -12.72
N ASP A 18 5.18 6.36 -13.78
CA ASP A 18 4.94 5.54 -14.97
C ASP A 18 5.26 4.07 -14.81
N ARG A 19 5.92 3.70 -13.71
CA ARG A 19 6.17 2.29 -13.43
C ARG A 19 4.90 1.57 -12.98
N ARG A 20 4.61 0.42 -13.60
CA ARG A 20 3.50 -0.44 -13.19
C ARG A 20 3.77 -1.08 -11.83
N PRO A 21 2.73 -1.24 -10.98
CA PRO A 21 2.86 -2.01 -9.75
C PRO A 21 3.23 -3.48 -10.06
N PRO A 22 4.04 -4.11 -9.21
CA PRO A 22 4.40 -5.52 -9.35
C PRO A 22 3.20 -6.44 -9.08
N ALA A 23 3.28 -7.69 -9.54
CA ALA A 23 2.16 -8.65 -9.45
C ALA A 23 1.62 -8.85 -8.03
N TYR A 24 2.50 -8.90 -7.03
CA TYR A 24 2.10 -9.06 -5.62
C TYR A 24 1.28 -7.87 -5.10
N ALA A 25 1.50 -6.67 -5.63
CA ALA A 25 0.78 -5.47 -5.21
C ALA A 25 -0.66 -5.50 -5.72
N TRP A 26 -0.86 -6.06 -6.91
CA TRP A 26 -2.18 -6.29 -7.49
C TRP A 26 -2.97 -7.39 -6.76
N ASP A 27 -2.33 -8.50 -6.37
CA ASP A 27 -2.99 -9.55 -5.58
C ASP A 27 -3.46 -9.00 -4.22
N TRP A 28 -2.61 -8.23 -3.56
CA TRP A 28 -3.00 -7.58 -2.30
C TRP A 28 -4.17 -6.61 -2.50
N PHE A 29 -4.11 -5.74 -3.52
CA PHE A 29 -5.20 -4.83 -3.86
C PHE A 29 -6.51 -5.60 -4.11
N ALA A 30 -6.44 -6.70 -4.86
CA ALA A 30 -7.58 -7.57 -5.15
C ALA A 30 -8.15 -8.26 -3.89
N ARG A 31 -7.37 -8.47 -2.83
CA ARG A 31 -7.89 -9.05 -1.57
C ARG A 31 -8.61 -8.01 -0.72
N GLN A 32 -8.26 -6.73 -0.83
CA GLN A 32 -8.85 -5.68 0.01
C GLN A 32 -10.18 -5.17 -0.55
N ARG A 33 -11.28 -5.68 0.03
CA ARG A 33 -12.64 -5.37 -0.44
C ARG A 33 -12.97 -3.88 -0.50
N LEU A 34 -12.57 -3.12 0.53
CA LEU A 34 -12.83 -1.68 0.59
C LEU A 34 -12.05 -0.92 -0.49
N LEU A 35 -10.83 -1.35 -0.76
CA LEU A 35 -9.89 -0.65 -1.62
C LEU A 35 -10.34 -0.59 -3.07
N TRP A 36 -10.68 -1.74 -3.66
CA TRP A 36 -11.11 -1.77 -5.07
C TRP A 36 -12.49 -1.13 -5.24
N ARG A 37 -13.38 -1.23 -4.24
CA ARG A 37 -14.70 -0.58 -4.28
C ARG A 37 -14.57 0.93 -4.24
N GLU A 38 -13.70 1.44 -3.38
CA GLU A 38 -13.47 2.87 -3.24
C GLU A 38 -12.77 3.46 -4.47
N ALA A 39 -11.75 2.77 -4.99
CA ALA A 39 -11.12 3.14 -6.25
C ALA A 39 -12.12 3.16 -7.41
N ARG A 40 -12.92 2.09 -7.57
CA ARG A 40 -13.99 2.04 -8.58
C ARG A 40 -14.94 3.21 -8.40
N ARG A 41 -15.45 3.44 -7.18
CA ARG A 41 -16.42 4.51 -6.89
C ARG A 41 -15.92 5.87 -7.37
N ARG A 42 -14.69 6.25 -6.99
CA ARG A 42 -14.12 7.56 -7.35
C ARG A 42 -13.87 7.70 -8.84
N LEU A 43 -13.35 6.65 -9.48
CA LEU A 43 -13.07 6.63 -10.91
C LEU A 43 -14.36 6.63 -11.75
N ALA A 44 -15.37 5.90 -11.31
CA ALA A 44 -16.69 5.85 -11.95
C ALA A 44 -17.41 7.22 -11.94
N THR A 45 -17.17 8.05 -10.91
CA THR A 45 -17.74 9.40 -10.78
C THR A 45 -16.86 10.50 -11.38
N GLY A 46 -15.63 10.17 -11.80
CA GLY A 46 -14.70 11.15 -12.34
C GLY A 46 -15.03 11.57 -13.77
N GLY A 47 -14.55 12.75 -14.18
CA GLY A 47 -14.66 13.26 -15.55
C GLY A 47 -13.47 12.89 -16.45
N HIS A 48 -12.96 11.65 -16.36
CA HIS A 48 -11.80 11.19 -17.12
C HIS A 48 -12.17 10.11 -18.15
N ALA A 49 -11.27 9.85 -19.11
CA ALA A 49 -11.56 9.03 -20.29
C ALA A 49 -12.06 7.62 -19.94
N SER A 50 -11.49 7.01 -18.90
CA SER A 50 -11.80 5.63 -18.49
C SER A 50 -12.98 5.52 -17.51
N ALA A 51 -13.64 6.63 -17.15
CA ALA A 51 -14.69 6.65 -16.13
C ALA A 51 -15.90 5.76 -16.50
N ALA A 52 -16.27 5.67 -17.78
CA ALA A 52 -17.34 4.79 -18.25
C ALA A 52 -17.01 3.31 -18.00
N LEU A 53 -15.77 2.89 -18.28
CA LEU A 53 -15.30 1.53 -18.05
C LEU A 53 -15.39 1.16 -16.55
N PHE A 54 -15.06 2.09 -15.66
CA PHE A 54 -15.18 1.87 -14.21
C PHE A 54 -16.63 1.84 -13.70
N ARG A 55 -17.56 2.53 -14.37
CA ARG A 55 -19.00 2.40 -14.07
C ARG A 55 -19.50 1.00 -14.39
N GLU A 56 -19.12 0.49 -15.56
CA GLU A 56 -19.54 -0.82 -16.08
C GLU A 56 -18.88 -2.01 -15.37
N ALA A 57 -17.71 -1.83 -14.74
CA ALA A 57 -17.00 -2.92 -14.06
C ALA A 57 -17.72 -3.39 -12.78
N GLU A 58 -18.55 -4.43 -12.87
CA GLU A 58 -19.38 -4.88 -11.74
C GLU A 58 -18.62 -5.70 -10.71
N THR A 59 -17.68 -6.53 -11.15
CA THR A 59 -16.97 -7.44 -10.27
C THR A 59 -15.61 -6.89 -9.84
N ARG A 60 -15.11 -7.44 -8.74
CA ARG A 60 -13.73 -7.23 -8.29
C ARG A 60 -12.71 -7.59 -9.37
N GLY A 61 -12.95 -8.68 -10.11
CA GLY A 61 -12.05 -9.14 -11.17
C GLY A 61 -11.93 -8.10 -12.27
N ASP A 62 -13.06 -7.57 -12.71
CA ASP A 62 -13.15 -6.57 -13.77
C ASP A 62 -12.44 -5.28 -13.37
N VAL A 63 -12.72 -4.77 -12.17
CA VAL A 63 -12.08 -3.56 -11.64
C VAL A 63 -10.57 -3.73 -11.58
N VAL A 64 -10.06 -4.84 -11.07
CA VAL A 64 -8.62 -5.07 -10.94
C VAL A 64 -7.97 -5.23 -12.31
N ALA A 65 -8.61 -5.94 -13.25
CA ALA A 65 -8.12 -6.08 -14.62
C ALA A 65 -8.04 -4.71 -15.31
N LEU A 66 -9.09 -3.90 -15.19
CA LEU A 66 -9.15 -2.56 -15.76
C LEU A 66 -8.09 -1.64 -15.14
N LEU A 67 -7.93 -1.65 -13.81
CA LEU A 67 -6.87 -0.91 -13.14
C LEU A 67 -5.48 -1.30 -13.65
N ARG A 68 -5.21 -2.59 -13.88
CA ARG A 68 -3.89 -3.04 -14.40
C ARG A 68 -3.58 -2.49 -15.79
N VAL A 69 -4.60 -2.29 -16.62
CA VAL A 69 -4.47 -1.74 -17.98
C VAL A 69 -4.33 -0.21 -17.94
N GLU A 70 -5.24 0.44 -17.20
CA GLU A 70 -5.40 1.90 -17.23
C GLU A 70 -4.39 2.64 -16.35
N TYR A 71 -3.85 2.00 -15.30
CA TYR A 71 -2.92 2.65 -14.36
C TYR A 71 -1.67 3.26 -15.03
N ALA A 72 -1.18 2.66 -16.10
CA ALA A 72 -0.01 3.17 -16.83
C ALA A 72 -0.37 4.17 -17.94
N ARG A 73 -1.66 4.38 -18.22
CA ARG A 73 -2.16 5.15 -19.36
C ARG A 73 -2.91 6.41 -18.93
N ASP A 74 -3.56 6.36 -17.78
CA ASP A 74 -4.40 7.45 -17.24
C ASP A 74 -3.84 7.92 -15.90
N GLU A 75 -3.34 9.16 -15.88
CA GLU A 75 -2.80 9.81 -14.69
C GLU A 75 -3.85 9.99 -13.59
N VAL A 76 -5.12 10.16 -13.95
CA VAL A 76 -6.23 10.26 -12.99
C VAL A 76 -6.46 8.92 -12.31
N VAL A 77 -6.38 7.82 -13.07
CA VAL A 77 -6.47 6.46 -12.51
C VAL A 77 -5.34 6.25 -11.51
N ARG A 78 -4.12 6.55 -11.92
CA ARG A 78 -2.94 6.42 -11.07
C ARG A 78 -3.02 7.25 -9.80
N THR A 79 -3.33 8.53 -9.92
CA THR A 79 -3.45 9.46 -8.79
C THR A 79 -4.57 9.06 -7.84
N THR A 80 -5.72 8.64 -8.37
CA THR A 80 -6.86 8.21 -7.55
C THR A 80 -6.56 6.95 -6.77
N VAL A 81 -5.95 5.94 -7.40
CA VAL A 81 -5.58 4.69 -6.72
C VAL A 81 -4.57 4.97 -5.60
N ARG A 82 -3.55 5.80 -5.88
CA ARG A 82 -2.59 6.26 -4.86
C ARG A 82 -3.27 6.93 -3.69
N ARG A 83 -4.20 7.85 -3.95
CA ARG A 83 -4.96 8.55 -2.91
C ARG A 83 -5.84 7.60 -2.10
N VAL A 84 -6.56 6.70 -2.75
CA VAL A 84 -7.40 5.70 -2.06
C VAL A 84 -6.56 4.79 -1.18
N ILE A 85 -5.39 4.37 -1.67
CA ILE A 85 -4.44 3.60 -0.87
C ILE A 85 -3.96 4.42 0.31
N ALA A 86 -3.56 5.68 0.10
CA ALA A 86 -3.18 6.60 1.16
C ALA A 86 -4.31 6.93 2.15
N GLU A 87 -5.56 6.58 1.89
CA GLU A 87 -6.65 6.82 2.84
C GLU A 87 -7.06 5.54 3.57
N LEU A 88 -7.06 4.37 2.90
CA LEU A 88 -7.61 3.12 3.44
C LEU A 88 -6.62 2.24 4.23
N THR A 89 -5.36 2.65 4.28
CA THR A 89 -4.22 1.71 4.36
C THR A 89 -3.99 1.01 5.69
N PHE A 90 -4.62 1.41 6.80
CA PHE A 90 -4.14 0.90 8.08
C PHE A 90 -5.20 0.48 9.10
N LEU A 91 -6.46 0.94 8.99
CA LEU A 91 -7.45 0.68 10.05
C LEU A 91 -8.88 0.43 9.52
N GLY A 92 -9.06 0.17 8.22
CA GLY A 92 -10.40 0.08 7.63
C GLY A 92 -11.18 1.41 7.68
N ARG A 93 -10.45 2.52 7.87
CA ARG A 93 -10.95 3.88 8.02
C ARG A 93 -10.61 4.67 6.76
N THR A 94 -11.56 5.43 6.22
CA THR A 94 -11.37 6.33 5.06
C THR A 94 -11.20 7.79 5.48
N ASP A 95 -11.28 8.08 6.78
CA ASP A 95 -11.31 9.42 7.35
C ASP A 95 -9.94 9.92 7.81
N VAL A 96 -8.88 9.11 7.66
CA VAL A 96 -7.53 9.42 8.12
C VAL A 96 -6.53 9.23 6.99
N ALA A 97 -5.77 10.27 6.66
CA ALA A 97 -4.70 10.20 5.67
C ALA A 97 -3.50 9.42 6.21
N PHE A 98 -2.86 8.65 5.34
CA PHE A 98 -1.78 7.72 5.67
C PHE A 98 -0.58 8.38 6.35
N GLU A 99 -0.23 9.58 5.90
CA GLU A 99 0.84 10.42 6.41
C GLU A 99 0.73 10.67 7.92
N SER A 100 -0.47 10.59 8.48
CA SER A 100 -0.72 10.82 9.91
C SER A 100 -0.48 9.60 10.81
N LEU A 101 -0.31 8.40 10.23
CA LEU A 101 -0.38 7.15 10.98
C LEU A 101 0.96 6.70 11.59
N ARG A 102 2.07 7.38 11.30
CA ARG A 102 3.43 7.10 11.84
C ARG A 102 3.82 5.61 11.84
N VAL A 103 3.34 4.86 10.85
CA VAL A 103 3.60 3.41 10.73
C VAL A 103 5.02 3.21 10.23
N ARG A 104 5.73 2.24 10.78
CA ARG A 104 7.12 1.94 10.38
C ARG A 104 7.25 0.83 9.33
N THR A 105 6.19 0.06 9.07
CA THR A 105 6.28 -1.07 8.12
C THR A 105 4.93 -1.38 7.47
N PRO A 106 4.78 -1.21 6.16
CA PRO A 106 3.60 -1.66 5.45
C PRO A 106 3.63 -3.17 5.15
N PRO A 107 2.46 -3.79 4.92
CA PRO A 107 2.39 -5.16 4.42
C PRO A 107 3.20 -5.34 3.14
N ARG A 108 3.75 -6.54 2.91
CA ARG A 108 4.54 -6.86 1.69
C ARG A 108 3.81 -6.47 0.40
N GLY A 109 2.49 -6.69 0.35
CA GLY A 109 1.61 -6.31 -0.75
C GLY A 109 1.51 -4.81 -1.04
N MET A 110 1.85 -3.98 -0.05
CA MET A 110 1.75 -2.52 -0.13
C MET A 110 3.09 -1.83 -0.31
N ARG A 111 4.21 -2.57 -0.30
CA ARG A 111 5.56 -2.01 -0.36
C ARG A 111 5.77 -1.09 -1.55
N TRP A 112 5.36 -1.53 -2.73
CA TRP A 112 5.47 -0.70 -3.92
C TRP A 112 4.69 0.61 -3.78
N TRP A 113 3.46 0.53 -3.25
CA TRP A 113 2.63 1.71 -3.02
C TRP A 113 3.21 2.62 -1.93
N TRP A 114 3.81 2.05 -0.89
CA TRP A 114 4.52 2.78 0.15
C TRP A 114 5.67 3.59 -0.44
N THR A 115 6.59 2.92 -1.14
CA THR A 115 7.71 3.60 -1.79
C THR A 115 7.22 4.65 -2.77
N THR A 116 6.13 4.37 -3.48
CA THR A 116 5.52 5.33 -4.42
C THR A 116 4.91 6.55 -3.74
N LEU A 117 4.29 6.38 -2.57
CA LEU A 117 3.57 7.45 -1.87
C LEU A 117 4.50 8.29 -0.97
N THR A 118 5.48 7.64 -0.34
CA THR A 118 6.32 8.25 0.70
C THR A 118 7.74 8.55 0.21
N GLY A 119 8.15 7.98 -0.92
CA GLY A 119 9.54 7.99 -1.37
C GLY A 119 10.47 7.07 -0.56
N GLU A 120 9.99 6.41 0.49
CA GLU A 120 10.81 5.54 1.32
C GLU A 120 10.98 4.14 0.69
N GLU A 121 12.22 3.74 0.44
CA GLU A 121 12.54 2.37 0.06
C GLU A 121 12.64 1.48 1.31
N LEU A 122 11.75 0.49 1.39
CA LEU A 122 11.68 -0.43 2.54
C LEU A 122 12.71 -1.56 2.49
N ASP A 123 13.44 -1.69 1.38
CA ASP A 123 14.44 -2.73 1.17
C ASP A 123 15.86 -2.30 1.60
N ALA A 124 16.01 -1.13 2.25
CA ALA A 124 17.19 -0.85 3.05
C ALA A 124 17.24 -1.89 4.18
N ALA A 125 18.13 -2.88 4.03
CA ALA A 125 18.24 -4.07 4.86
C ALA A 125 17.90 -3.79 6.32
N VAL A 126 16.69 -4.17 6.75
CA VAL A 126 16.43 -4.34 8.17
C VAL A 126 17.41 -5.42 8.60
N PRO A 127 18.39 -5.12 9.48
CA PRO A 127 19.23 -6.18 10.02
C PRO A 127 18.25 -7.18 10.60
N ARG A 128 18.27 -8.43 10.10
CA ARG A 128 17.53 -9.50 10.75
C ARG A 128 17.92 -9.40 12.22
N PRO A 129 16.98 -9.26 13.16
CA PRO A 129 17.33 -9.48 14.55
C PRO A 129 17.94 -10.87 14.57
N THR A 130 19.22 -10.94 14.91
CA THR A 130 19.92 -12.19 15.16
C THR A 130 19.07 -12.87 16.22
N GLN A 131 18.21 -13.81 15.82
CA GLN A 131 17.48 -14.59 16.78
C GLN A 131 18.57 -15.23 17.64
N PRO A 132 18.55 -15.05 18.98
CA PRO A 132 19.35 -15.93 19.81
C PRO A 132 18.91 -17.33 19.40
N VAL A 133 19.88 -18.16 19.02
CA VAL A 133 19.66 -19.57 18.67
C VAL A 133 18.76 -20.11 19.77
N ALA A 134 17.49 -20.33 19.44
CA ALA A 134 16.60 -20.99 20.37
C ALA A 134 17.23 -22.36 20.54
N THR A 135 17.78 -22.61 21.72
CA THR A 135 18.14 -23.96 22.14
C THR A 135 16.87 -24.77 21.92
N GLN A 136 16.84 -25.55 20.84
CA GLN A 136 15.79 -26.53 20.62
C GLN A 136 15.91 -27.47 21.81
N LEU A 137 15.05 -27.29 22.81
CA LEU A 137 14.84 -28.27 23.85
C LEU A 137 14.52 -29.58 23.13
N SER A 138 15.32 -30.62 23.40
CA SER A 138 15.08 -31.91 22.79
C SER A 138 13.75 -32.46 23.30
N LEU A 139 13.07 -33.28 22.50
CA LEU A 139 11.78 -33.87 22.88
C LEU A 139 11.87 -34.62 24.23
N ASP A 140 13.05 -35.10 24.60
CA ASP A 140 13.33 -35.80 25.85
C ASP A 140 13.26 -34.89 27.10
N GLU A 141 13.58 -33.59 26.99
CA GLU A 141 13.49 -32.65 28.12
C GLU A 141 12.03 -32.31 28.49
N VAL A 142 11.10 -32.43 27.55
CA VAL A 142 9.67 -32.16 27.79
C VAL A 142 8.99 -33.29 28.58
N HIS A 143 9.49 -34.53 28.46
CA HIS A 143 8.86 -35.70 29.10
C HIS A 143 9.27 -35.93 30.55
N GLN A 144 10.35 -35.32 31.06
CA GLN A 144 10.80 -35.50 32.44
C GLN A 144 10.16 -34.53 33.46
N GLY A 145 9.35 -33.55 33.02
CA GLY A 145 8.86 -32.46 33.88
C GLY A 145 7.53 -32.68 34.61
N PHE A 146 6.76 -33.74 34.30
CA PHE A 146 5.45 -33.98 34.92
C PHE A 146 5.34 -35.41 35.46
N GLY A 147 5.87 -35.62 36.66
CA GLY A 147 5.79 -36.87 37.39
C GLY A 147 6.34 -36.72 38.80
N GLY A 148 5.74 -35.82 39.59
CA GLY A 148 5.88 -35.74 41.04
C GLY A 148 4.58 -36.17 41.70
#